data_AF-A0AAW6CGM5-F1
#
_entry.id   AF-A0AAW6CGM5-F1
#
_cell.length_a   1.000
_cell.length_b   1.000
_cell.length_c   1.000
_cell.angle_alpha   90.00
_cell.angle_beta   90.00
_cell.angle_gamma   90.00
#
_symmetry.space_group_name_H-M   'P 1'
#
loop_
_entity.id
_entity.type
_entity.pdbx_description
1 polymer ?
#
loop_
_entity_poly.entity_id
_entity_poly.type
_entity_poly.pdbx_seq_one_letter_code
_entity_poly.pdbx_strand_id
1 'polypeptide(L)'
;MYDYEYEEDVLLTLRLLKYLQEESPARAQEAVEAFKTLVPEDPYEFIEYTFWDIFTDITFASDEAEELTIATFSHREINRFYALLARLELIEGQQTGASQKKVHDIVEFFLCGATYSVFQFSVQVVDASVTINLQLSPDCYDPLPFFNSFIDMLLYFRQESQRLEELIRQDEQKTEHLPREEAA
;
A
#
# COMPACT_ATOMS: atom_id res chain seq x y z
N MET A 1 9.40 36.51 3.91
CA MET A 1 8.95 35.13 4.16
C MET A 1 10.04 34.24 3.59
N TYR A 2 10.51 33.24 4.33
CA TYR A 2 11.41 32.26 3.74
C TYR A 2 10.56 31.42 2.78
N ASP A 3 10.92 31.41 1.50
CA ASP A 3 10.39 30.48 0.52
C ASP A 3 10.94 29.10 0.88
N TYR A 4 10.13 28.31 1.58
CA TYR A 4 10.42 26.92 1.87
C TYR A 4 10.03 26.07 0.66
N GLU A 5 10.60 26.36 -0.50
CA GLU A 5 10.31 25.68 -1.78
C GLU A 5 10.53 24.16 -1.73
N TYR A 6 11.17 23.64 -0.67
CA TYR A 6 11.54 22.22 -0.51
C TYR A 6 11.00 21.58 0.79
N GLU A 7 10.20 22.28 1.60
CA GLU A 7 9.75 21.72 2.90
C GLU A 7 8.92 20.44 2.70
N GLU A 8 7.99 20.45 1.75
CA GLU A 8 7.11 19.31 1.51
C GLU A 8 7.89 18.10 0.97
N ASP A 9 8.88 18.32 0.10
CA ASP A 9 9.74 17.27 -0.45
C ASP A 9 10.63 16.63 0.64
N VAL A 10 11.19 17.45 1.53
CA VAL A 10 11.97 16.97 2.67
C VAL A 10 11.08 16.16 3.61
N LEU A 11 9.86 16.61 3.88
CA LEU A 11 8.92 15.88 4.72
C LEU A 11 8.52 14.54 4.11
N LEU A 12 8.25 14.48 2.80
CA LEU A 12 7.96 13.24 2.09
C LEU A 12 9.18 12.30 2.11
N THR A 13 10.37 12.81 1.85
CA THR A 13 11.64 12.07 1.96
C THR A 13 11.79 11.40 3.33
N LEU A 14 11.62 12.17 4.41
CA LEU A 14 11.69 11.64 5.78
C LEU A 14 10.60 10.62 6.06
N ARG A 15 9.41 10.80 5.48
CA ARG A 15 8.29 9.88 5.59
C ARG A 15 8.58 8.53 4.92
N LEU A 16 9.14 8.54 3.71
CA LEU A 16 9.56 7.33 2.99
C LEU A 16 10.66 6.59 3.74
N LEU A 17 11.68 7.31 4.19
CA LEU A 17 12.78 6.74 4.99
C LEU A 17 12.27 6.14 6.30
N LYS A 18 11.33 6.80 6.98
CA LYS A 18 10.70 6.24 8.18
C LYS A 18 9.94 4.95 7.87
N TYR A 19 9.16 4.93 6.78
CA TYR A 19 8.45 3.73 6.35
C TYR A 19 9.42 2.57 6.11
N LEU A 20 10.47 2.80 5.30
CA LEU A 20 11.50 1.81 5.03
C LEU A 20 12.25 1.38 6.30
N GLN A 21 12.53 2.30 7.23
CA GLN A 21 13.22 1.96 8.49
C GLN A 21 12.40 1.00 9.35
N GLU A 22 11.08 1.17 9.39
CA GLU A 22 10.16 0.24 10.06
C GLU A 22 10.01 -1.07 9.29
N GLU A 23 10.12 -1.03 7.95
CA GLU A 23 9.94 -2.18 7.09
C GLU A 23 11.18 -3.09 7.03
N SER A 24 12.34 -2.47 6.78
CA SER A 24 13.66 -3.06 6.60
C SER A 24 14.75 -1.99 6.85
N PRO A 25 15.36 -1.97 8.04
CA PRO A 25 16.47 -1.05 8.36
C PRO A 25 17.64 -1.10 7.38
N ALA A 26 17.90 -2.26 6.76
CA ALA A 26 18.94 -2.41 5.76
C ALA A 26 18.65 -1.60 4.49
N ARG A 27 17.40 -1.66 4.00
CA ARG A 27 16.97 -0.89 2.81
C ARG A 27 16.93 0.60 3.08
N ALA A 28 16.51 1.00 4.28
CA ALA A 28 16.59 2.40 4.68
C ALA A 28 18.04 2.91 4.67
N GLN A 29 19.00 2.10 5.14
CA GLN A 29 20.42 2.46 5.06
C GLN A 29 20.90 2.55 3.61
N GLU A 30 20.51 1.60 2.75
CA GLU A 30 20.85 1.62 1.32
C GLU A 30 20.32 2.88 0.62
N ALA A 31 19.07 3.27 0.89
CA ALA A 31 18.49 4.52 0.39
C ALA A 31 19.30 5.74 0.88
N VAL A 32 19.66 5.80 2.16
CA VAL A 32 20.49 6.90 2.70
C VAL A 32 21.88 6.94 2.07
N GLU A 33 22.52 5.80 1.80
CA GLU A 33 23.80 5.78 1.08
C GLU A 33 23.64 6.22 -0.37
N ALA A 34 22.58 5.81 -1.05
CA ALA A 34 22.25 6.30 -2.40
C ALA A 34 22.07 7.82 -2.41
N PHE A 35 21.38 8.39 -1.41
CA PHE A 35 21.21 9.83 -1.26
C PHE A 35 22.53 10.60 -1.21
N LYS A 36 23.56 10.06 -0.54
CA LYS A 36 24.88 10.71 -0.49
C LYS A 36 25.57 10.79 -1.85
N THR A 37 25.15 9.97 -2.81
CA THR A 37 25.70 9.93 -4.17
C THR A 37 24.86 10.72 -5.18
N LEU A 38 23.58 10.95 -4.88
CA LEU A 38 22.69 11.78 -5.69
C LEU A 38 23.02 13.27 -5.48
N VAL A 39 22.94 14.06 -6.55
CA VAL A 39 23.25 15.49 -6.48
C VAL A 39 22.16 16.18 -5.65
N PRO A 40 22.50 17.01 -4.63
CA PRO A 40 21.52 17.59 -3.70
C PRO A 40 20.54 18.61 -4.30
N GLU A 41 20.55 18.80 -5.63
CA GLU A 41 19.82 19.89 -6.29
C GLU A 41 18.34 19.56 -6.53
N ASP A 42 17.95 18.28 -6.42
CA ASP A 42 16.55 17.89 -6.56
C ASP A 42 16.15 16.72 -5.63
N PRO A 43 15.41 16.98 -4.53
CA PRO A 43 14.89 15.92 -3.66
C PRO A 43 13.91 14.98 -4.38
N TYR A 44 13.37 15.38 -5.53
CA TYR A 44 12.45 14.60 -6.33
C TYR A 44 13.04 13.25 -6.79
N GLU A 45 14.27 13.25 -7.31
CA GLU A 45 14.94 12.02 -7.78
C GLU A 45 15.10 11.01 -6.64
N PHE A 46 15.39 11.50 -5.43
CA PHE A 46 15.47 10.67 -4.25
C PHE A 46 14.10 10.12 -3.83
N ILE A 47 13.06 10.95 -3.88
CA ILE A 47 11.69 10.55 -3.55
C ILE A 47 11.24 9.43 -4.48
N GLU A 48 11.37 9.59 -5.80
CA GLU A 48 10.99 8.55 -6.76
C GLU A 48 11.77 7.26 -6.54
N TYR A 49 13.10 7.36 -6.42
CA TYR A 49 13.96 6.20 -6.18
C TYR A 49 13.53 5.42 -4.93
N THR A 50 13.34 6.13 -3.82
CA THR A 50 13.00 5.53 -2.53
C THR A 50 11.57 5.00 -2.53
N PHE A 51 10.64 5.69 -3.19
CA PHE A 51 9.25 5.30 -3.28
C PHE A 51 9.09 3.99 -4.07
N TRP A 52 9.72 3.89 -5.24
CA TRP A 52 9.61 2.69 -6.05
C TRP A 52 10.33 1.49 -5.43
N ASP A 53 11.37 1.71 -4.61
CA ASP A 53 11.97 0.64 -3.82
C ASP A 53 10.93 -0.02 -2.91
N ILE A 54 10.01 0.72 -2.28
CA ILE A 54 8.94 0.14 -1.43
C ILE A 54 8.13 -0.94 -2.17
N PHE A 55 7.96 -0.81 -3.49
CA PHE A 55 7.25 -1.77 -4.34
C PHE A 55 8.22 -2.62 -5.16
N THR A 56 8.85 -3.61 -4.53
CA THR A 56 9.93 -4.42 -5.14
C THR A 56 9.56 -5.19 -6.40
N ASP A 57 8.27 -5.49 -6.60
CA ASP A 57 7.75 -6.24 -7.74
C ASP A 57 7.02 -5.36 -8.76
N ILE A 58 7.15 -4.04 -8.64
CA ILE A 58 6.49 -3.13 -9.55
C ILE A 58 7.05 -3.28 -10.97
N THR A 59 6.14 -3.27 -11.94
CA THR A 59 6.45 -3.22 -13.35
C THR A 59 5.72 -2.06 -14.00
N PHE A 60 6.35 -1.48 -15.02
CA PHE A 60 5.78 -0.40 -15.81
C PHE A 60 5.58 -0.87 -17.25
N ALA A 61 4.41 -0.58 -17.80
CA ALA A 61 4.10 -0.72 -19.21
C ALA A 61 3.60 0.62 -19.75
N SER A 62 3.80 0.84 -21.05
CA SER A 62 3.25 2.01 -21.74
C SER A 62 2.18 1.54 -22.72
N ASP A 63 1.01 2.16 -22.64
CA ASP A 63 0.01 2.05 -23.70
C ASP A 63 0.28 3.17 -24.71
N GLU A 64 0.92 2.84 -25.83
CA GLU A 64 1.25 3.81 -26.88
C GLU A 64 0.01 4.41 -27.55
N ALA A 65 -1.14 3.72 -27.51
CA ALA A 65 -2.36 4.21 -28.15
C ALA A 65 -3.08 5.26 -27.30
N GLU A 66 -3.05 5.09 -25.99
CA GLU A 66 -3.69 6.00 -25.02
C GLU A 66 -2.70 6.94 -24.33
N GLU A 67 -1.40 6.83 -24.63
CA GLU A 67 -0.29 7.56 -24.00
C GLU A 67 -0.28 7.40 -22.45
N LEU A 68 -0.73 6.25 -21.97
CA LEU A 68 -0.85 5.95 -20.53
C LEU A 68 0.34 5.15 -20.02
N THR A 69 0.81 5.49 -18.82
CA THR A 69 1.74 4.65 -18.05
C THR A 69 0.94 3.74 -17.13
N ILE A 70 1.16 2.44 -17.23
CA ILE A 70 0.53 1.42 -16.41
C ILE A 70 1.54 0.90 -15.40
N ALA A 71 1.27 1.12 -14.12
CA ALA A 71 2.04 0.59 -13.01
C ALA A 71 1.32 -0.63 -12.41
N THR A 72 1.99 -1.78 -12.40
CA THR A 72 1.46 -3.04 -11.84
C THR A 72 2.32 -3.48 -10.68
N PHE A 73 1.73 -3.70 -9.51
CA PHE A 73 2.46 -4.13 -8.30
C PHE A 73 1.62 -5.04 -7.40
N SER A 74 2.30 -5.75 -6.50
CA SER A 74 1.72 -6.33 -5.29
C SER A 74 2.41 -5.74 -4.06
N HIS A 75 1.79 -5.86 -2.89
CA HIS A 75 2.44 -5.40 -1.67
C HIS A 75 2.05 -6.26 -0.48
N ARG A 76 3.03 -6.58 0.36
CA ARG A 76 2.87 -7.50 1.49
C ARG A 76 1.76 -7.08 2.46
N GLU A 77 1.62 -5.79 2.73
CA GLU A 77 0.61 -5.27 3.66
C GLU A 77 -0.81 -5.44 3.09
N ILE A 78 -0.97 -5.30 1.77
CA ILE A 78 -2.25 -5.49 1.07
C ILE A 78 -2.60 -6.98 1.06
N ASN A 79 -1.64 -7.84 0.71
CA ASN A 79 -1.81 -9.29 0.71
C ASN A 79 -2.16 -9.83 2.10
N ARG A 80 -1.46 -9.35 3.14
CA ARG A 80 -1.75 -9.72 4.54
C ARG A 80 -3.15 -9.30 4.94
N PHE A 81 -3.54 -8.06 4.65
CA PHE A 81 -4.89 -7.58 4.95
C PHE A 81 -5.97 -8.42 4.27
N TYR A 82 -5.81 -8.70 2.97
CA TYR A 82 -6.74 -9.54 2.23
C TYR A 82 -6.83 -10.96 2.82
N ALA A 83 -5.70 -11.59 3.14
CA ALA A 83 -5.67 -12.92 3.74
C ALA A 83 -6.39 -12.97 5.10
N LEU A 84 -6.26 -11.92 5.91
CA LEU A 84 -6.96 -11.80 7.19
C LEU A 84 -8.48 -11.63 7.00
N LEU A 85 -8.90 -10.81 6.04
CA LEU A 85 -10.32 -10.68 5.71
C LEU A 85 -10.91 -12.00 5.22
N ALA A 86 -10.22 -12.69 4.32
CA ALA A 86 -10.65 -13.99 3.81
C ALA A 86 -10.74 -15.03 4.93
N ARG A 87 -9.80 -15.03 5.88
CA ARG A 87 -9.85 -15.90 7.07
C ARG A 87 -11.04 -15.56 7.97
N LEU A 88 -11.31 -14.27 8.22
CA LEU A 88 -12.45 -13.85 9.02
C LEU A 88 -13.78 -14.24 8.35
N GLU A 89 -13.90 -14.04 7.04
CA GLU A 89 -15.04 -14.47 6.23
C GLU A 89 -15.29 -15.99 6.36
N LEU A 90 -14.23 -16.80 6.37
CA LEU A 90 -14.33 -18.24 6.61
C LEU A 90 -14.82 -18.57 8.03
N ILE A 91 -14.33 -17.86 9.05
CA ILE A 91 -14.77 -18.03 10.45
C ILE A 91 -16.25 -17.65 10.60
N GLU A 92 -16.69 -16.58 9.97
CA GLU A 92 -18.07 -16.09 10.01
C GLU A 92 -19.03 -16.88 9.09
N GLY A 93 -18.51 -17.80 8.27
CA GLY A 93 -19.29 -18.57 7.30
C GLY A 93 -19.83 -17.75 6.13
N GLN A 94 -19.24 -16.57 5.85
CA GLN A 94 -19.64 -15.67 4.77
C GLN A 94 -18.63 -15.76 3.62
N GLN A 95 -19.02 -16.37 2.49
CA GLN A 95 -18.19 -16.36 1.27
C GLN A 95 -18.85 -15.47 0.20
N THR A 96 -18.81 -14.16 0.42
CA THR A 96 -19.55 -13.18 -0.38
C THR A 96 -18.69 -12.42 -1.39
N GLY A 97 -17.36 -12.63 -1.37
CA GLY A 97 -16.42 -11.83 -2.16
C GLY A 97 -16.25 -10.40 -1.62
N ALA A 98 -16.75 -10.10 -0.42
CA ALA A 98 -16.65 -8.77 0.18
C ALA A 98 -15.20 -8.39 0.50
N SER A 99 -14.31 -9.36 0.76
CA SER A 99 -12.87 -9.13 0.93
C SER A 99 -12.23 -8.38 -0.24
N GLN A 100 -12.48 -8.80 -1.48
CA GLN A 100 -11.90 -8.12 -2.65
C GLN A 100 -12.47 -6.72 -2.81
N LYS A 101 -13.79 -6.55 -2.59
CA LYS A 101 -14.43 -5.24 -2.65
C LYS A 101 -13.88 -4.28 -1.59
N LYS A 102 -13.64 -4.75 -0.36
CA LYS A 102 -13.01 -3.91 0.68
C LYS A 102 -11.62 -3.43 0.28
N VAL A 103 -10.79 -4.30 -0.31
CA VAL A 103 -9.48 -3.88 -0.82
C VAL A 103 -9.64 -2.84 -1.93
N HIS A 104 -10.55 -3.07 -2.88
CA HIS A 104 -10.85 -2.11 -3.93
C HIS A 104 -11.26 -0.74 -3.38
N ASP A 105 -12.23 -0.69 -2.45
CA ASP A 105 -12.75 0.55 -1.87
C ASP A 105 -11.64 1.33 -1.13
N ILE A 106 -10.72 0.64 -0.44
CA ILE A 106 -9.57 1.28 0.23
C ILE A 106 -8.60 1.88 -0.80
N VAL A 107 -8.25 1.11 -1.84
CA VAL A 107 -7.35 1.58 -2.91
C VAL A 107 -7.96 2.79 -3.63
N GLU A 108 -9.26 2.74 -3.94
CA GLU A 108 -10.00 3.85 -4.55
C GLU A 108 -9.94 5.11 -3.69
N PHE A 109 -10.23 4.96 -2.39
CA PHE A 109 -10.27 6.07 -1.45
C PHE A 109 -8.92 6.80 -1.38
N PHE A 110 -7.82 6.07 -1.24
CA PHE A 110 -6.50 6.69 -1.13
C PHE A 110 -5.93 7.16 -2.46
N LEU A 111 -6.02 6.37 -3.53
CA LEU A 111 -5.29 6.68 -4.75
C LEU A 111 -6.09 7.56 -5.73
N CYS A 112 -7.42 7.42 -5.75
CA CYS A 112 -8.32 8.21 -6.62
C CYS A 112 -9.06 9.31 -5.85
N GLY A 113 -9.27 9.14 -4.54
CA GLY A 113 -9.96 10.13 -3.71
C GLY A 113 -9.07 11.30 -3.29
N ALA A 114 -7.77 11.08 -3.15
CA ALA A 114 -6.82 12.10 -2.70
C ALA A 114 -6.10 12.82 -3.86
N THR A 115 -6.00 12.20 -5.04
CA THR A 115 -5.24 12.74 -6.17
C THR A 115 -5.93 12.50 -7.51
N TYR A 116 -5.64 13.36 -8.49
CA TYR A 116 -6.02 13.15 -9.89
C TYR A 116 -4.92 12.43 -10.69
N SER A 117 -3.89 11.94 -10.02
CA SER A 117 -2.73 11.25 -10.61
C SER A 117 -3.06 9.86 -11.14
N VAL A 118 -4.23 9.30 -10.80
CA VAL A 118 -4.71 8.00 -11.29
C VAL A 118 -5.93 8.21 -12.18
N PHE A 119 -5.83 7.78 -13.44
CA PHE A 119 -6.92 7.80 -14.40
C PHE A 119 -7.91 6.66 -14.16
N GLN A 120 -7.38 5.45 -13.99
CA GLN A 120 -8.15 4.24 -13.73
C GLN A 120 -7.29 3.23 -12.96
N PHE A 121 -7.92 2.32 -12.22
CA PHE A 121 -7.23 1.18 -11.64
C PHE A 121 -8.06 -0.10 -11.68
N SER A 122 -7.42 -1.22 -11.40
CA SER A 122 -8.07 -2.51 -11.15
C SER A 122 -7.37 -3.29 -10.05
N VAL A 123 -8.15 -4.09 -9.32
CA VAL A 123 -7.67 -4.99 -8.27
C VAL A 123 -7.98 -6.43 -8.67
N GLN A 124 -6.93 -7.23 -8.81
CA GLN A 124 -7.01 -8.65 -9.13
C GLN A 124 -6.53 -9.47 -7.94
N VAL A 125 -7.17 -10.61 -7.70
CA VAL A 125 -6.80 -11.51 -6.62
C VAL A 125 -6.60 -12.92 -7.16
N VAL A 126 -5.45 -13.52 -6.86
CA VAL A 126 -5.11 -14.90 -7.20
C VAL A 126 -4.46 -15.56 -5.98
N ASP A 127 -5.07 -16.63 -5.46
CA ASP A 127 -4.52 -17.44 -4.35
C ASP A 127 -4.01 -16.62 -3.14
N ALA A 128 -4.77 -15.58 -2.77
CA ALA A 128 -4.47 -14.59 -1.71
C ALA A 128 -3.39 -13.54 -2.01
N SER A 129 -2.82 -13.53 -3.22
CA SER A 129 -2.03 -12.42 -3.74
C SER A 129 -2.96 -11.38 -4.38
N VAL A 130 -2.83 -10.13 -3.95
CA VAL A 130 -3.52 -8.98 -4.54
C VAL A 130 -2.55 -8.28 -5.49
N THR A 131 -2.96 -8.13 -6.74
CA THR A 131 -2.25 -7.34 -7.74
C THR A 131 -3.08 -6.13 -8.09
N ILE A 132 -2.44 -4.96 -8.07
CA ILE A 132 -3.05 -3.69 -8.42
C ILE A 132 -2.43 -3.22 -9.73
N ASN A 133 -3.28 -2.84 -10.68
CA ASN A 133 -2.87 -2.16 -11.90
C ASN A 133 -3.39 -0.73 -11.85
N LEU A 134 -2.51 0.25 -11.94
CA LEU A 134 -2.83 1.67 -12.00
C LEU A 134 -2.51 2.21 -13.37
N GLN A 135 -3.46 2.91 -13.98
CA GLN A 135 -3.22 3.77 -15.13
C GLN A 135 -2.98 5.18 -14.60
N LEU A 136 -1.76 5.66 -14.74
CA LEU A 136 -1.37 7.00 -14.30
C LEU A 136 -1.95 8.03 -15.26
N SER A 137 -2.45 9.14 -14.72
CA SER A 137 -2.97 10.25 -15.49
C SER A 137 -1.80 10.99 -16.17
N PRO A 138 -1.79 11.13 -17.51
CA PRO A 138 -0.74 11.88 -18.21
C PRO A 138 -0.88 13.39 -17.96
N ASP A 139 -2.10 13.86 -17.70
CA ASP A 139 -2.44 15.29 -17.65
C ASP A 139 -2.47 15.87 -16.23
N CYS A 140 -2.63 15.03 -15.21
CA CYS A 140 -2.89 15.46 -13.83
C CYS A 140 -1.97 14.77 -12.81
N TYR A 141 -0.79 14.31 -13.24
CA TYR A 141 0.19 13.72 -12.36
C TYR A 141 0.76 14.76 -11.39
N ASP A 142 0.41 14.60 -10.11
CA ASP A 142 0.95 15.38 -8.99
C ASP A 142 1.68 14.43 -8.03
N PRO A 143 3.02 14.35 -8.09
CA PRO A 143 3.81 13.34 -7.39
C PRO A 143 3.73 13.42 -5.87
N LEU A 144 3.72 14.62 -5.30
CA LEU A 144 3.82 14.83 -3.86
C LEU A 144 2.59 14.28 -3.09
N PRO A 145 1.35 14.69 -3.43
CA PRO A 145 0.17 14.09 -2.79
C PRO A 145 -0.01 12.64 -3.21
N PHE A 146 0.46 12.24 -4.39
CA PHE A 146 0.38 10.85 -4.87
C PHE A 146 1.20 9.90 -4.00
N PHE A 147 2.49 10.17 -3.82
CA PHE A 147 3.37 9.34 -2.98
C PHE A 147 2.95 9.36 -1.51
N ASN A 148 2.50 10.51 -0.99
CA ASN A 148 1.92 10.57 0.36
C ASN A 148 0.71 9.64 0.50
N SER A 149 -0.22 9.68 -0.45
CA SER A 149 -1.45 8.88 -0.44
C SER A 149 -1.17 7.38 -0.46
N PHE A 150 -0.13 6.96 -1.18
CA PHE A 150 0.33 5.57 -1.15
C PHE A 150 0.86 5.15 0.23
N ILE A 151 1.69 5.97 0.86
CA ILE A 151 2.19 5.66 2.20
C ILE A 151 1.03 5.63 3.22
N ASP A 152 0.10 6.57 3.13
CA ASP A 152 -1.14 6.56 3.93
C ASP A 152 -1.93 5.26 3.74
N MET A 153 -2.11 4.82 2.50
CA MET A 153 -2.77 3.55 2.17
C MET A 153 -2.05 2.35 2.80
N LEU A 154 -0.72 2.25 2.66
CA LEU A 154 0.05 1.14 3.21
C LEU A 154 0.01 1.10 4.74
N LEU A 155 0.07 2.27 5.38
CA LEU A 155 -0.07 2.38 6.84
C LEU A 155 -1.47 2.02 7.31
N TYR A 156 -2.50 2.41 6.55
CA TYR A 156 -3.88 2.02 6.82
C TYR A 156 -4.06 0.50 6.76
N PHE A 157 -3.56 -0.16 5.70
CA PHE A 157 -3.61 -1.62 5.59
C PHE A 157 -2.87 -2.31 6.74
N ARG A 158 -1.72 -1.78 7.17
CA ARG A 158 -0.96 -2.30 8.31
C ARG A 158 -1.76 -2.19 9.61
N GLN A 159 -2.35 -1.03 9.88
CA GLN A 159 -3.15 -0.79 11.09
C GLN A 159 -4.40 -1.68 11.13
N GLU A 160 -5.14 -1.74 10.02
CA GLU A 160 -6.34 -2.57 9.94
C GLU A 160 -6.02 -4.06 10.01
N SER A 161 -4.88 -4.51 9.45
CA SER A 161 -4.42 -5.89 9.62
C SER A 161 -4.20 -6.22 11.11
N GLN A 162 -3.56 -5.33 11.87
CA GLN A 162 -3.37 -5.52 13.32
C GLN A 162 -4.71 -5.61 14.05
N ARG A 163 -5.69 -4.79 13.67
CA ARG A 163 -7.04 -4.83 14.24
C ARG A 163 -7.75 -6.15 13.93
N LEU A 164 -7.66 -6.64 12.69
CA LEU A 164 -8.25 -7.91 12.28
C LEU A 164 -7.60 -9.12 12.97
N GLU A 165 -6.28 -9.11 13.16
CA GLU A 165 -5.58 -10.16 13.89
C GLU A 165 -6.06 -10.30 15.34
N GLU A 166 -6.29 -9.17 16.01
CA GLU A 166 -6.81 -9.17 17.37
C GLU A 166 -8.26 -9.67 17.41
N LEU A 167 -9.09 -9.30 16.44
CA LEU A 167 -10.47 -9.79 16.32
C LEU A 167 -10.51 -11.32 16.12
N ILE A 168 -9.72 -11.83 15.18
CA ILE A 168 -9.63 -13.27 14.90
C ILE A 168 -9.14 -14.02 16.14
N ARG A 169 -8.10 -13.51 16.82
CA ARG A 169 -7.59 -14.13 18.06
C ARG A 169 -8.67 -14.25 19.14
N GLN A 170 -9.50 -13.22 19.30
CA GLN A 170 -10.58 -13.22 20.29
C GLN A 170 -11.67 -14.24 19.96
N ASP A 171 -12.04 -14.39 18.68
CA ASP A 171 -13.06 -15.35 18.27
C ASP A 171 -12.57 -16.80 18.35
N GLU A 172 -11.29 -17.04 18.09
CA GLU A 172 -10.68 -18.36 18.29
C GLU A 172 -10.68 -18.76 19.77
N GLN A 173 -10.30 -17.83 20.67
CA GLN A 173 -10.34 -18.07 22.12
C GLN A 173 -11.76 -18.33 22.65
N LYS A 174 -12.77 -17.60 22.17
CA LYS A 174 -14.18 -17.89 22.53
C LYS A 174 -14.61 -19.29 22.10
N THR A 175 -14.17 -19.72 20.92
CA THR A 175 -14.50 -21.04 20.38
C THR A 175 -13.84 -22.17 21.17
N GLU A 176 -12.60 -21.98 21.64
CA GLU A 176 -11.89 -22.95 22.47
C GLU A 176 -12.46 -23.08 23.90
N HIS A 177 -13.07 -22.02 24.43
CA HIS A 177 -13.66 -22.00 25.78
C HIS A 177 -15.13 -22.45 25.85
N LEU A 178 -15.76 -22.80 24.72
CA LEU A 178 -17.09 -23.42 24.71
C LEU A 178 -16.97 -24.86 25.25
N PRO A 179 -17.67 -25.21 26.36
CA PRO A 179 -17.64 -26.58 26.87
C PRO A 179 -18.17 -27.53 25.81
N ARG A 180 -17.41 -28.59 25.53
CA ARG A 180 -17.92 -29.78 24.84
C ARG A 180 -18.97 -30.42 25.75
N GLU A 181 -20.19 -29.91 25.74
CA GLU A 181 -21.33 -30.62 26.32
C GLU A 181 -21.58 -31.89 25.48
N GLU A 182 -20.88 -32.94 25.91
CA GLU A 182 -21.33 -34.32 26.04
C GLU A 182 -22.49 -34.72 25.11
N ALA A 183 -22.13 -35.05 23.87
CA ALA A 183 -22.81 -36.12 23.16
C ALA A 183 -22.45 -37.45 23.86
N ALA A 184 -23.25 -37.83 24.87
CA ALA A 184 -23.25 -39.14 25.50
C ALA A 184 -24.70 -39.59 25.77
#